data_AF-A0A8D8YTM5-F1
#
_entry.id   AF-A0A8D8YTM5-F1
#
_cell.length_a   1.000
_cell.length_b   1.000
_cell.length_c   1.000
_cell.angle_alpha   90.00
_cell.angle_beta   90.00
_cell.angle_gamma   90.00
#
_symmetry.space_group_name_H-M   'P 1'
#
loop_
_entity.id
_entity.type
_entity.pdbx_description
1 polymer ?
#
loop_
_entity_poly.entity_id
_entity_poly.type
_entity_poly.pdbx_seq_one_letter_code
_entity_poly.pdbx_strand_id
1 'polypeptide(L)'
;KKTQKKKTFDKTKLEVCISIKYKVTRIRMSNLKLCVFQETQGVCVVTFGPTRTFPSFYTAQSPYEAPYHVDTIENAARLLQSHNELNVKSGILLGVPIPKEYQVINGQDLDKIIQTCLAECTKKNITGKYITPYLLDQVAKRTEGKSLQANIGLIKNNVKIGSEILVKWSKLKAQKV
;
A
#
# COMPACT_ATOMS: atom_id res chain seq x y z
N LYS A 1 30.59 20.12 0.93
CA LYS A 1 29.86 19.36 2.00
C LYS A 1 28.38 19.76 1.95
N LYS A 2 27.52 18.99 1.26
CA LYS A 2 26.06 19.27 1.20
C LYS A 2 25.33 18.39 2.20
N THR A 3 24.82 19.01 3.26
CA THR A 3 24.09 18.41 4.37
C THR A 3 22.76 17.84 3.88
N GLN A 4 22.62 16.51 3.85
CA GLN A 4 21.32 15.86 3.64
C GLN A 4 20.43 16.15 4.85
N LYS A 5 19.49 17.08 4.72
CA LYS A 5 18.38 17.23 5.66
C LYS A 5 17.60 15.91 5.69
N LYS A 6 17.77 15.12 6.76
CA LYS A 6 16.84 14.04 7.11
C LYS A 6 15.45 14.69 7.18
N LYS A 7 14.56 14.35 6.23
CA LYS A 7 13.14 14.69 6.36
C LYS A 7 12.60 13.93 7.57
N THR A 8 12.48 14.63 8.69
CA THR A 8 11.80 14.15 9.88
C THR A 8 10.35 13.91 9.49
N PHE A 9 9.89 12.67 9.63
CA PHE A 9 8.48 12.32 9.46
C PHE A 9 7.72 12.97 10.61
N ASP A 10 6.84 13.91 10.30
CA ASP A 10 6.01 14.58 11.29
C ASP A 10 4.89 13.63 11.72
N LYS A 11 5.04 13.03 12.90
CA LYS A 11 4.12 12.03 13.48
C LYS A 11 2.78 12.64 13.92
N THR A 12 2.55 13.94 13.73
CA THR A 12 1.34 14.63 14.20
C THR A 12 0.29 14.87 13.11
N LYS A 13 0.60 14.56 11.84
CA LYS A 13 -0.40 14.59 10.77
C LYS A 13 -1.11 13.24 10.70
N LEU A 14 -2.44 13.30 10.68
CA LEU A 14 -3.32 12.18 10.36
C LEU A 14 -3.04 11.75 8.92
N GLU A 15 -2.00 10.95 8.72
CA GLU A 15 -1.67 10.38 7.43
C GLU A 15 -2.50 9.12 7.25
N VAL A 16 -3.65 9.26 6.59
CA VAL A 16 -4.27 8.14 5.90
C VAL A 16 -3.35 7.76 4.76
N CYS A 17 -2.36 6.92 5.07
CA CYS A 17 -1.44 6.42 4.08
C CYS A 17 -2.12 5.26 3.39
N ILE A 18 -2.84 5.55 2.30
CA ILE A 18 -3.23 4.53 1.33
C ILE A 18 -1.95 4.12 0.60
N SER A 19 -1.17 3.26 1.26
CA SER A 19 0.21 3.03 0.89
C SER A 19 0.29 2.10 -0.32
N ILE A 20 0.48 2.71 -1.49
CA ILE A 20 1.18 2.09 -2.61
C ILE A 20 2.66 2.10 -2.25
N LYS A 21 3.13 1.08 -1.54
CA LYS A 21 4.58 0.90 -1.31
C LYS A 21 5.08 -0.36 -2.01
N TYR A 22 5.59 -0.18 -3.22
CA TYR A 22 6.87 -0.80 -3.58
C TYR A 22 7.99 0.10 -3.04
N LYS A 23 8.29 -0.02 -1.75
CA LYS A 23 9.62 0.35 -1.27
C LYS A 23 10.40 -0.95 -1.16
N VAL A 24 11.14 -1.30 -2.21
CA VAL A 24 12.08 -2.44 -2.23
C VAL A 24 13.33 -2.10 -1.41
N THR A 25 13.14 -1.51 -0.24
CA THR A 25 14.21 -1.37 0.76
C THR A 25 13.96 -2.47 1.78
N ARG A 26 14.81 -3.50 1.70
CA ARG A 26 14.79 -4.80 2.40
C ARG A 26 13.91 -5.88 1.75
N ILE A 27 14.44 -6.45 0.67
CA ILE A 27 14.03 -7.75 0.11
C ILE A 27 14.35 -8.84 1.15
N ARG A 28 13.49 -8.98 2.15
CA ARG A 28 13.28 -10.19 2.98
C ARG A 28 12.09 -10.05 3.94
N MET A 29 11.13 -9.21 3.62
CA MET A 29 9.88 -9.15 4.37
C MET A 29 8.76 -9.63 3.43
N SER A 30 8.42 -10.91 3.56
CA SER A 30 7.08 -11.41 3.26
C SER A 30 6.07 -10.40 3.79
N ASN A 31 4.99 -10.09 3.05
CA ASN A 31 4.08 -9.00 3.41
C ASN A 31 3.49 -9.15 4.84
N LEU A 32 3.46 -10.37 5.40
CA LEU A 32 3.20 -10.63 6.83
C LEU A 32 4.17 -9.91 7.76
N LYS A 33 5.49 -9.99 7.51
CA LYS A 33 6.48 -9.28 8.33
C LYS A 33 6.30 -7.78 8.24
N LEU A 34 5.81 -7.24 7.12
CA LEU A 34 5.55 -5.81 6.99
C LEU A 34 4.32 -5.37 7.80
N CYS A 35 3.23 -6.12 7.74
CA CYS A 35 2.02 -5.82 8.53
C CYS A 35 2.32 -5.90 10.03
N VAL A 36 2.89 -7.02 10.49
CA VAL A 36 3.27 -7.21 11.90
C VAL A 36 4.31 -6.18 12.35
N PHE A 37 5.29 -5.84 11.49
CA PHE A 37 6.27 -4.80 11.83
C PHE A 37 5.62 -3.42 11.97
N GLN A 38 4.69 -3.05 11.09
CA GLN A 38 4.00 -1.77 11.19
C GLN A 38 3.07 -1.70 12.40
N GLU A 39 2.38 -2.80 12.71
CA GLU A 39 1.61 -2.94 13.95
C GLU A 39 2.50 -2.80 15.20
N THR A 40 3.68 -3.42 15.19
CA THR A 40 4.68 -3.26 16.27
C THR A 40 5.18 -1.82 16.39
N GLN A 41 5.15 -1.03 15.32
CA GLN A 41 5.47 0.40 15.32
C GLN A 41 4.25 1.29 15.69
N GLY A 42 3.13 0.68 16.09
CA GLY A 42 1.90 1.35 16.49
C GLY A 42 1.02 1.81 15.33
N VAL A 43 1.30 1.41 14.09
CA VAL A 43 0.50 1.75 12.91
C VAL A 43 -0.69 0.81 12.81
N CYS A 44 -1.90 1.35 12.73
CA CYS A 44 -3.11 0.55 12.55
C CYS A 44 -3.16 0.02 11.11
N VAL A 45 -3.09 -1.31 10.93
CA VAL A 45 -3.13 -1.95 9.60
C VAL A 45 -4.52 -2.52 9.35
N VAL A 46 -5.16 -2.07 8.28
CA VAL A 46 -6.55 -2.41 7.94
C VAL A 46 -6.66 -2.72 6.45
N THR A 47 -7.44 -3.73 6.08
CA THR A 47 -7.81 -3.98 4.67
C THR A 47 -9.17 -3.36 4.34
N PHE A 48 -9.32 -2.79 3.15
CA PHE A 48 -10.61 -2.35 2.61
C PHE A 48 -11.25 -3.45 1.75
N GLY A 49 -12.45 -3.89 2.12
CA GLY A 49 -13.21 -4.92 1.40
C GLY A 49 -13.84 -5.96 2.33
N PRO A 50 -14.50 -6.99 1.76
CA PRO A 50 -15.24 -7.99 2.53
C PRO A 50 -14.34 -9.02 3.23
N THR A 51 -13.03 -9.00 2.96
CA THR A 51 -12.07 -10.00 3.46
C THR A 51 -10.94 -9.35 4.24
N ARG A 52 -10.34 -10.09 5.16
CA ARG A 52 -9.12 -9.66 5.88
C ARG A 52 -7.86 -9.75 5.03
N THR A 53 -7.91 -10.44 3.90
CA THR A 53 -6.78 -10.62 2.98
C THR A 53 -6.14 -9.29 2.58
N PHE A 54 -4.89 -9.08 2.96
CA PHE A 54 -4.16 -7.87 2.61
C PHE A 54 -3.76 -7.91 1.12
N PRO A 55 -4.03 -6.87 0.33
CA PRO A 55 -3.78 -6.90 -1.11
C PRO A 55 -2.28 -6.89 -1.44
N SER A 56 -1.89 -7.57 -2.52
CA SER A 56 -0.50 -7.65 -3.00
C SER A 56 -0.33 -6.90 -4.32
N PHE A 57 -0.65 -5.60 -4.27
CA PHE A 57 -0.42 -4.59 -5.32
C PHE A 57 -1.04 -4.91 -6.69
N TYR A 58 -0.45 -5.83 -7.44
CA TYR A 58 -0.96 -6.31 -8.72
C TYR A 58 -2.02 -7.40 -8.57
N THR A 59 -2.17 -7.99 -7.39
CA THR A 59 -3.22 -8.97 -7.08
C THR A 59 -4.06 -8.49 -5.90
N ALA A 60 -5.38 -8.66 -6.02
CA ALA A 60 -6.32 -8.35 -4.93
C ALA A 60 -6.15 -9.31 -3.74
N GLN A 61 -5.70 -10.54 -4.00
CA GLN A 61 -5.48 -11.57 -2.98
C GLN A 61 -4.00 -11.77 -2.70
N SER A 62 -3.70 -12.15 -1.46
CA SER A 62 -2.40 -12.59 -1.01
C SER A 62 -2.56 -13.68 0.06
N PRO A 63 -1.51 -14.44 0.40
CA PRO A 63 -1.57 -15.41 1.48
C PRO A 63 -1.52 -14.75 2.88
N TYR A 64 -1.71 -13.44 2.98
CA TYR A 64 -1.55 -12.67 4.21
C TYR A 64 -2.83 -11.94 4.57
N GLU A 65 -3.08 -11.85 5.87
CA GLU A 65 -4.26 -11.17 6.41
C GLU A 65 -3.84 -9.95 7.23
N ALA A 66 -4.64 -8.89 7.16
CA ALA A 66 -4.55 -7.77 8.07
C ALA A 66 -5.25 -8.10 9.41
N PRO A 67 -4.80 -7.50 10.52
CA PRO A 67 -5.46 -7.66 11.82
C PRO A 67 -6.93 -7.21 11.80
N TYR A 68 -7.23 -6.17 11.00
CA TYR A 68 -8.55 -5.59 10.87
C TYR A 68 -8.97 -5.44 9.40
N HIS A 69 -10.28 -5.36 9.16
CA HIS A 69 -10.83 -5.04 7.85
C HIS A 69 -12.07 -4.15 8.00
N VAL A 70 -12.34 -3.36 6.97
CA VAL A 70 -13.53 -2.52 6.82
C VAL A 70 -14.10 -2.70 5.42
N ASP A 71 -15.39 -2.91 5.32
CA ASP A 71 -16.10 -3.27 4.09
C ASP A 71 -16.79 -2.08 3.39
N THR A 72 -16.99 -0.98 4.11
CA THR A 72 -17.69 0.21 3.60
C THR A 72 -16.91 1.49 3.86
N ILE A 73 -17.16 2.51 3.02
CA ILE A 73 -16.63 3.87 3.19
C ILE A 73 -17.07 4.48 4.53
N GLU A 74 -18.30 4.18 4.97
CA GLU A 74 -18.84 4.57 6.27
C GLU A 74 -17.97 4.03 7.41
N ASN A 75 -17.70 2.72 7.41
CA ASN A 75 -16.89 2.06 8.45
C ASN A 75 -15.45 2.56 8.43
N ALA A 76 -14.86 2.78 7.25
CA ALA A 76 -13.53 3.37 7.13
C ALA A 76 -13.47 4.82 7.65
N ALA A 77 -14.50 5.63 7.40
CA ALA A 77 -14.59 6.99 7.93
C ALA A 77 -14.78 7.01 9.46
N ARG A 78 -15.56 6.08 10.01
CA ARG A 78 -15.72 5.90 11.47
C ARG A 78 -14.42 5.44 12.13
N LEU A 79 -13.67 4.53 11.50
CA LEU A 79 -12.34 4.15 11.95
C LEU A 79 -11.42 5.38 12.07
N LEU A 80 -11.41 6.24 11.03
CA LEU A 80 -10.63 7.47 11.04
C LEU A 80 -11.09 8.44 12.14
N GLN A 81 -12.39 8.54 12.36
CA GLN A 81 -12.98 9.33 13.44
C GLN A 81 -12.55 8.84 14.82
N SER A 82 -12.70 7.54 15.11
CA SER A 82 -12.31 6.94 16.38
C SER A 82 -10.81 7.10 16.62
N HIS A 83 -9.99 6.88 15.59
CA HIS A 83 -8.54 7.09 15.66
C HIS A 83 -8.18 8.54 16.05
N ASN A 84 -8.91 9.52 15.49
CA ASN A 84 -8.73 10.93 15.82
C ASN A 84 -9.24 11.27 17.24
N GLU A 85 -10.39 10.73 17.66
CA GLU A 85 -10.99 10.98 18.99
C GLU A 85 -10.17 10.38 20.13
N LEU A 86 -9.53 9.24 19.88
CA LEU A 86 -8.58 8.61 20.82
C LEU A 86 -7.21 9.30 20.86
N ASN A 87 -7.02 10.39 20.09
CA ASN A 87 -5.78 11.15 19.99
C ASN A 87 -4.55 10.26 19.68
N VAL A 88 -4.75 9.23 18.87
CA VAL A 88 -3.70 8.30 18.47
C VAL A 88 -2.77 9.01 17.50
N LYS A 89 -1.47 9.09 17.85
CA LYS A 89 -0.44 9.82 17.09
C LYS A 89 0.24 8.97 16.00
N SER A 90 -0.31 7.81 15.68
CA SER A 90 0.20 6.96 14.60
C SER A 90 -0.65 7.11 13.34
N GLY A 91 -0.19 6.53 12.23
CA GLY A 91 -0.95 6.50 10.98
C GLY A 91 -1.87 5.29 10.90
N ILE A 92 -2.80 5.35 9.95
CA ILE A 92 -3.60 4.19 9.52
C ILE A 92 -3.10 3.76 8.13
N LEU A 93 -2.74 2.50 8.01
CA LEU A 93 -2.43 1.84 6.75
C LEU A 93 -3.68 1.12 6.26
N LEU A 94 -4.32 1.69 5.23
CA LEU A 94 -5.47 1.07 4.57
C LEU A 94 -5.04 0.38 3.27
N GLY A 95 -5.08 -0.95 3.26
CA GLY A 95 -4.83 -1.77 2.07
C GLY A 95 -6.07 -1.86 1.19
N VAL A 96 -6.06 -1.16 0.05
CA VAL A 96 -7.16 -1.18 -0.92
C VAL A 96 -6.80 -2.17 -2.05
N PRO A 97 -7.64 -3.18 -2.34
CA PRO A 97 -7.39 -4.12 -3.41
C PRO A 97 -7.49 -3.45 -4.79
N ILE A 98 -6.71 -3.96 -5.74
CA ILE A 98 -6.82 -3.54 -7.14
C ILE A 98 -8.20 -3.91 -7.70
N PRO A 99 -8.86 -3.03 -8.49
CA PRO A 99 -10.11 -3.38 -9.14
C PRO A 99 -9.92 -4.55 -10.11
N LYS A 100 -10.94 -5.41 -10.23
CA LYS A 100 -10.89 -6.62 -11.07
C LYS A 100 -10.53 -6.32 -12.52
N GLU A 101 -11.02 -5.19 -13.06
CA GLU A 101 -10.73 -4.78 -14.45
C GLU A 101 -9.24 -4.48 -14.72
N TYR A 102 -8.47 -4.15 -13.68
CA TYR A 102 -7.04 -3.85 -13.78
C TYR A 102 -6.16 -5.02 -13.32
N GLN A 103 -6.75 -6.09 -12.77
CA GLN A 103 -6.05 -7.32 -12.41
C GLN A 103 -5.88 -8.23 -13.64
N VAL A 104 -5.10 -7.75 -14.61
CA VAL A 104 -4.90 -8.44 -15.90
C VAL A 104 -3.74 -9.44 -15.90
N ILE A 105 -2.97 -9.49 -14.81
CA ILE A 105 -1.79 -10.36 -14.68
C ILE A 105 -2.06 -11.42 -13.61
N ASN A 106 -1.82 -12.69 -13.93
CA ASN A 106 -1.84 -13.76 -12.95
C ASN A 106 -0.71 -13.55 -11.92
N GLY A 107 -1.02 -13.67 -10.63
CA GLY A 107 -0.04 -13.51 -9.55
C GLY A 107 1.16 -14.44 -9.68
N GLN A 108 0.96 -15.69 -10.09
CA GLN A 108 2.04 -16.67 -10.23
C GLN A 108 3.01 -16.29 -11.37
N ASP A 109 2.49 -15.78 -12.48
CA ASP A 109 3.32 -15.36 -13.61
C ASP A 109 4.10 -14.10 -13.26
N LEU A 110 3.46 -13.18 -12.55
CA LEU A 110 4.11 -11.98 -12.06
C LEU A 110 5.23 -12.29 -11.06
N ASP A 111 5.00 -13.23 -10.14
CA ASP A 111 6.02 -13.65 -9.18
C ASP A 111 7.24 -14.24 -9.89
N LYS A 112 7.03 -15.08 -10.92
CA LYS A 112 8.13 -15.59 -11.77
C LYS A 112 8.90 -14.46 -12.45
N ILE A 113 8.19 -13.46 -12.99
CA ILE A 113 8.82 -12.28 -13.62
C ILE A 113 9.65 -11.51 -12.59
N ILE A 114 9.10 -11.23 -11.40
CA ILE A 114 9.78 -10.50 -10.33
C ILE A 114 11.03 -11.26 -9.87
N GLN A 115 10.94 -12.58 -9.66
CA GLN A 115 12.09 -13.40 -9.27
C GLN A 115 13.19 -13.37 -10.34
N THR A 116 12.81 -13.42 -11.62
CA THR A 116 13.76 -13.29 -12.72
C THR A 116 14.45 -11.92 -12.71
N CYS A 117 13.68 -10.84 -12.56
CA CYS A 117 14.22 -9.48 -12.48
C CYS A 117 15.15 -9.28 -11.28
N LEU A 118 14.85 -9.91 -10.14
CA LEU A 118 15.70 -9.89 -8.95
C LEU A 118 17.02 -10.62 -9.17
N ALA A 119 16.99 -11.81 -9.79
CA ALA A 119 18.19 -12.54 -10.15
C ALA A 119 19.09 -11.72 -11.10
N GLU A 120 18.49 -10.98 -12.04
CA GLU A 120 19.22 -10.07 -12.93
C GLU A 120 19.80 -8.87 -12.20
N CYS A 121 19.09 -8.29 -11.22
CA CYS A 121 19.65 -7.23 -10.38
C CYS A 121 20.93 -7.70 -9.69
N THR A 122 20.92 -8.92 -9.16
CA THR A 122 22.09 -9.53 -8.51
C THR A 122 23.24 -9.71 -9.51
N LYS A 123 22.97 -10.26 -10.71
CA LYS A 123 23.98 -10.44 -11.75
C LYS A 123 24.58 -9.11 -12.24
N LYS A 124 23.75 -8.07 -12.33
CA LYS A 124 24.14 -6.72 -12.79
C LYS A 124 24.65 -5.81 -11.66
N ASN A 125 24.80 -6.33 -10.43
CA ASN A 125 25.19 -5.57 -9.23
C ASN A 125 24.34 -4.31 -8.98
N ILE A 126 23.05 -4.35 -9.35
CA ILE A 126 22.10 -3.25 -9.10
C ILE A 126 21.69 -3.33 -7.63
N THR A 127 22.06 -2.33 -6.85
CA THR A 127 21.88 -2.34 -5.39
C THR A 127 21.18 -1.09 -4.86
N GLY A 128 20.65 -1.19 -3.64
CA GLY A 128 20.05 -0.07 -2.91
C GLY A 128 18.88 0.56 -3.65
N LYS A 129 18.91 1.90 -3.77
CA LYS A 129 17.82 2.71 -4.35
C LYS A 129 17.56 2.43 -5.84
N TYR A 130 18.47 1.75 -6.54
CA TYR A 130 18.37 1.49 -7.97
C TYR A 130 17.56 0.22 -8.29
N ILE A 131 17.33 -0.64 -7.31
CA ILE A 131 16.57 -1.88 -7.48
C ILE A 131 15.12 -1.58 -7.87
N THR A 132 14.44 -0.67 -7.17
CA THR A 132 13.01 -0.41 -7.40
C THR A 132 12.72 0.16 -8.80
N PRO A 133 13.42 1.20 -9.29
CA PRO A 133 13.21 1.69 -10.64
C PRO A 133 13.49 0.63 -11.71
N TYR A 134 14.54 -0.19 -11.53
CA TYR A 134 14.87 -1.27 -12.46
C TYR A 134 13.76 -2.34 -12.49
N LEU A 135 13.29 -2.77 -11.32
CA LEU A 135 12.22 -3.78 -11.22
C LEU A 135 10.94 -3.31 -11.90
N LEU A 136 10.52 -2.07 -11.66
CA LEU A 136 9.31 -1.52 -12.28
C LEU A 136 9.44 -1.43 -13.81
N ASP A 137 10.60 -1.00 -14.32
CA ASP A 137 10.88 -0.95 -15.75
C ASP A 137 10.87 -2.35 -16.40
N GLN A 138 11.55 -3.32 -15.78
CA GLN A 138 11.63 -4.68 -16.32
C GLN A 138 10.29 -5.43 -16.26
N VAL A 139 9.52 -5.25 -15.18
CA VAL A 139 8.18 -5.82 -15.08
C VAL A 139 7.26 -5.21 -16.12
N ALA A 140 7.33 -3.89 -16.36
CA ALA A 140 6.54 -3.24 -17.41
C ALA A 140 6.89 -3.78 -18.80
N LYS A 141 8.19 -3.95 -19.12
CA LYS A 141 8.63 -4.51 -20.40
C LYS A 141 8.16 -5.94 -20.62
N ARG A 142 8.32 -6.81 -19.61
CA ARG A 142 7.97 -8.24 -19.70
C ARG A 142 6.47 -8.52 -19.66
N THR A 143 5.68 -7.56 -19.18
CA THR A 143 4.22 -7.65 -19.17
C THR A 143 3.59 -6.85 -20.30
N GLU A 144 4.38 -6.37 -21.27
CA GLU A 144 3.92 -5.58 -22.41
C GLU A 144 3.09 -4.35 -21.99
N GLY A 145 3.49 -3.71 -20.88
CA GLY A 145 2.82 -2.54 -20.33
C GLY A 145 1.58 -2.84 -19.47
N LYS A 146 1.14 -4.09 -19.36
CA LYS A 146 -0.02 -4.48 -18.51
C LYS A 146 0.19 -4.13 -17.04
N SER A 147 1.42 -4.27 -16.51
CA SER A 147 1.69 -3.90 -15.12
C SER A 147 1.61 -2.39 -14.89
N LEU A 148 1.97 -1.59 -15.90
CA LEU A 148 1.85 -0.14 -15.83
C LEU A 148 0.38 0.28 -15.80
N GLN A 149 -0.46 -0.34 -16.65
CA GLN A 149 -1.90 -0.10 -16.62
C GLN A 149 -2.53 -0.50 -15.28
N ALA A 150 -2.14 -1.65 -14.73
CA ALA A 150 -2.58 -2.11 -13.42
C ALA A 150 -2.21 -1.11 -12.30
N ASN A 151 -0.98 -0.59 -12.32
CA ASN A 151 -0.52 0.41 -11.36
C ASN A 151 -1.29 1.73 -11.48
N ILE A 152 -1.56 2.20 -12.71
CA ILE A 152 -2.38 3.40 -12.93
C ILE A 152 -3.80 3.20 -12.41
N GLY A 153 -4.41 2.05 -12.68
CA GLY A 153 -5.73 1.69 -12.17
C GLY A 153 -5.79 1.67 -10.64
N LEU A 154 -4.78 1.07 -10.01
CA LEU A 154 -4.64 1.05 -8.56
C LEU A 154 -4.49 2.46 -7.96
N ILE A 155 -3.67 3.33 -8.55
CA ILE A 155 -3.51 4.73 -8.09
C ILE A 155 -4.85 5.46 -8.16
N LYS A 156 -5.57 5.33 -9.29
CA LYS A 156 -6.89 5.95 -9.45
C LYS A 156 -7.89 5.43 -8.41
N ASN A 157 -7.91 4.12 -8.18
CA ASN A 157 -8.78 3.51 -7.18
C ASN A 157 -8.47 4.01 -5.76
N ASN A 158 -7.18 4.10 -5.41
CA ASN A 158 -6.74 4.57 -4.10
C ASN A 158 -7.12 6.03 -3.86
N VAL A 159 -6.97 6.88 -4.87
CA VAL A 159 -7.41 8.28 -4.81
C VAL A 159 -8.93 8.34 -4.62
N LYS A 160 -9.70 7.60 -5.42
CA LYS A 160 -11.16 7.57 -5.31
C LYS A 160 -11.63 7.17 -3.91
N ILE A 161 -11.18 6.01 -3.42
CA ILE A 161 -11.56 5.49 -2.10
C ILE A 161 -11.10 6.45 -1.00
N GLY A 162 -9.88 6.98 -1.07
CA GLY A 162 -9.38 7.95 -0.10
C GLY A 162 -10.20 9.24 -0.05
N SER A 163 -10.55 9.79 -1.22
CA SER A 163 -11.40 10.98 -1.31
C SER A 163 -12.80 10.73 -0.74
N GLU A 164 -13.42 9.59 -1.05
CA GLU A 164 -14.73 9.21 -0.52
C GLU A 164 -14.73 9.08 1.01
N ILE A 165 -13.71 8.44 1.58
CA ILE A 165 -13.52 8.33 3.03
C ILE A 165 -13.39 9.71 3.68
N LEU A 166 -12.56 10.59 3.10
CA LEU A 166 -12.34 11.94 3.65
C LEU A 166 -13.60 12.81 3.59
N VAL A 167 -14.34 12.78 2.49
CA VAL A 167 -15.62 13.49 2.36
C VAL A 167 -16.61 12.99 3.40
N LYS A 168 -16.69 11.67 3.60
CA LYS A 168 -17.59 11.08 4.57
C LYS A 168 -17.19 11.44 6.01
N TRP A 169 -15.91 11.36 6.33
CA TRP A 169 -15.37 11.74 7.63
C TRP A 169 -15.62 13.22 7.95
N SER A 170 -15.46 14.11 6.97
CA SER A 170 -15.77 15.54 7.13
C SER A 170 -17.25 15.77 7.49
N LYS A 171 -18.18 15.03 6.86
CA LYS A 171 -19.62 15.11 7.22
C LYS A 171 -19.89 14.59 8.64
N LEU A 172 -19.28 13.47 9.03
CA LEU A 172 -19.42 12.92 10.39
C LEU A 172 -18.90 13.89 11.45
N LYS A 173 -17.82 14.62 11.15
CA LYS A 173 -17.28 15.64 12.05
C LYS A 173 -18.22 16.84 12.20
N ALA A 174 -18.87 17.28 11.12
CA ALA A 174 -19.80 18.41 11.13
C ALA A 174 -21.11 18.12 11.89
N GLN A 175 -21.51 16.85 12.00
CA GLN A 175 -22.71 16.43 12.74
C GLN A 175 -22.52 16.34 14.27
N LYS A 176 -21.27 16.37 14.75
CA LYS A 176 -20.94 16.37 16.19
C LYS A 176 -20.75 17.78 16.78
N VAL A 177 -20.86 18.83 15.96
CA VAL A 177 -20.84 20.25 16.36
C VAL A 177 -22.28 20.74 16.44
#